data_AF-A0A8R7QNK7-F1
#
_entry.id   AF-A0A8R7QNK7-F1
#
_cell.length_a   1.000
_cell.length_b   1.000
_cell.length_c   1.000
_cell.angle_alpha   90.00
_cell.angle_beta   90.00
_cell.angle_gamma   90.00
#
_symmetry.space_group_name_H-M   'P 1'
#
loop_
_entity.id
_entity.type
_entity.pdbx_description
1 polymer ?
#
loop_
_entity_poly.entity_id
_entity_poly.type
_entity_poly.pdbx_seq_one_letter_code
_entity_poly.pdbx_strand_id
1 'polypeptide(L)'
;MNPPAIRVASYAMVGSHILLSVQLHNVTSPDKVARKYMGTCGYDVEKKVWEMVHEMNLPFLGQAVPLGDQLFLVRSKERDGAYAVYYMHVGQSTSGTSELSIIEVLLVVPKARPVLGELLFPLGRGRFSSVHFRSVDAEPESKLGKPSAAHGTYSIVKENFDDAIIMKQQWQVYKVAERSCPLAHPFPVVAAFAMGDE
;
A
#
# COMPACT_ATOMS: atom_id res chain seq x y z
N MET A 1 -3.38 14.64 22.88
CA MET A 1 -2.59 13.44 23.23
C MET A 1 -1.49 13.29 22.20
N ASN A 2 -0.26 13.03 22.64
CA ASN A 2 0.82 12.69 21.70
C ASN A 2 0.57 11.28 21.15
N PRO A 3 0.80 11.04 19.85
CA PRO A 3 0.60 9.73 19.29
C PRO A 3 1.60 8.71 19.85
N PRO A 4 1.28 7.39 19.78
CA PRO A 4 2.18 6.34 20.25
C PRO A 4 3.56 6.41 19.60
N ALA A 5 4.59 6.05 20.37
CA ALA A 5 5.99 5.99 19.92
C ALA A 5 6.25 4.83 18.93
N ILE A 6 5.40 3.81 18.93
CA ILE A 6 5.46 2.67 18.00
C ILE A 6 4.23 2.73 17.12
N ARG A 7 4.44 2.63 15.81
CA ARG A 7 3.37 2.60 14.82
C ARG A 7 3.62 1.51 13.80
N VAL A 8 2.55 0.98 13.22
CA VAL A 8 2.67 0.13 12.03
C VAL A 8 3.09 1.02 10.86
N ALA A 9 4.26 0.73 10.29
CA ALA A 9 4.79 1.45 9.15
C ALA A 9 4.19 0.92 7.85
N SER A 10 4.00 -0.40 7.80
CA SER A 10 3.60 -1.13 6.61
C SER A 10 3.01 -2.48 6.98
N TYR A 11 2.05 -2.93 6.18
CA TYR A 11 1.40 -4.23 6.36
C TYR A 11 0.92 -4.83 5.05
N ALA A 12 0.84 -6.17 5.02
CA ALA A 12 0.35 -6.94 3.89
C ALA A 12 -0.32 -8.23 4.36
N MET A 13 -1.22 -8.79 3.57
CA MET A 13 -1.71 -10.16 3.74
C MET A 13 -1.13 -10.99 2.60
N VAL A 14 -0.27 -11.98 2.92
CA VAL A 14 0.43 -12.81 1.94
C VAL A 14 0.16 -14.29 2.26
N GLY A 15 -0.58 -14.96 1.39
CA GLY A 15 -1.14 -16.28 1.71
C GLY A 15 -1.97 -16.23 3.00
N SER A 16 -1.67 -17.12 3.95
CA SER A 16 -2.29 -17.15 5.28
C SER A 16 -1.67 -16.16 6.29
N HIS A 17 -0.66 -15.37 5.90
CA HIS A 17 0.11 -14.55 6.83
C HIS A 17 -0.30 -13.09 6.82
N ILE A 18 -0.51 -12.50 7.99
CA ILE A 18 -0.60 -11.05 8.19
C ILE A 18 0.80 -10.54 8.51
N LEU A 19 1.40 -9.80 7.59
CA LEU A 19 2.75 -9.24 7.71
C LEU A 19 2.69 -7.81 8.26
N LEU A 20 3.56 -7.51 9.22
CA LEU A 20 3.67 -6.20 9.85
C LEU A 20 5.15 -5.79 9.97
N SER A 21 5.44 -4.53 9.62
CA SER A 21 6.66 -3.86 10.07
C SER A 21 6.32 -2.61 10.84
N VAL A 22 7.08 -2.35 11.89
CA VAL A 22 6.86 -1.21 12.78
C VAL A 22 7.88 -0.10 12.54
N GLN A 23 7.48 1.12 12.84
CA GLN A 23 8.34 2.29 12.88
C GLN A 23 8.33 2.88 14.28
N LEU A 24 9.54 3.16 14.79
CA LEU A 24 9.75 3.90 16.02
C LEU A 24 9.82 5.39 15.70
N HIS A 25 9.02 6.19 16.40
CA HIS A 25 9.04 7.64 16.32
C HIS A 25 9.61 8.21 17.62
N ASN A 26 10.52 9.19 17.51
CA ASN A 26 11.11 9.95 18.62
C ASN A 26 11.95 9.13 19.64
N VAL A 27 12.69 8.12 19.19
CA VAL A 27 13.63 7.39 20.06
C VAL A 27 15.04 7.95 19.89
N THR A 28 15.50 8.69 20.90
CA THR A 28 16.80 9.38 20.98
C THR A 28 18.00 8.46 21.25
N SER A 29 17.79 7.16 21.51
CA SER A 29 18.88 6.17 21.65
C SER A 29 18.59 4.92 20.79
N PRO A 30 19.21 4.79 19.60
CA PRO A 30 18.85 3.75 18.63
C PRO A 30 19.21 2.31 19.05
N ASP A 31 20.27 2.10 19.84
CA ASP A 31 21.03 0.86 19.68
C ASP A 31 20.44 -0.42 20.29
N LYS A 32 19.61 -0.33 21.33
CA LYS A 32 18.99 -1.53 21.95
C LYS A 32 17.50 -1.69 21.66
N VAL A 33 16.77 -0.58 21.54
CA VAL A 33 15.33 -0.60 21.31
C VAL A 33 15.03 -0.77 19.83
N ALA A 34 15.77 -0.12 18.92
CA ALA A 34 15.50 -0.23 17.48
C ALA A 34 15.65 -1.68 16.99
N ARG A 35 16.70 -2.39 17.40
CA ARG A 35 16.93 -3.79 16.99
C ARG A 35 15.80 -4.75 17.34
N LYS A 36 15.11 -4.55 18.48
CA LYS A 36 13.98 -5.39 18.88
C LYS A 36 12.76 -5.23 17.98
N TYR A 37 12.66 -4.08 17.31
CA TYR A 37 11.53 -3.71 16.44
C TYR A 37 11.95 -3.64 14.96
N MET A 38 13.13 -4.14 14.62
CA MET A 38 13.54 -4.35 13.23
C MET A 38 13.04 -5.70 12.75
N GLY A 39 12.58 -5.73 11.51
CA GLY A 39 12.15 -6.94 10.83
C GLY A 39 10.66 -6.93 10.51
N THR A 40 10.26 -7.95 9.76
CA THR A 40 8.87 -8.18 9.43
C THR A 40 8.36 -9.36 10.24
N CYS A 41 7.37 -9.09 11.09
CA CYS A 41 6.65 -10.13 11.80
C CYS A 41 5.51 -10.62 10.92
N GLY A 42 5.30 -11.94 10.87
CA GLY A 42 4.15 -12.58 10.26
C GLY A 42 3.29 -13.25 11.33
N TYR A 43 1.98 -13.05 11.27
CA TYR A 43 1.02 -13.89 11.96
C TYR A 43 0.44 -14.90 10.97
N ASP A 44 0.76 -16.17 11.15
CA ASP A 44 0.14 -17.27 10.41
C ASP A 44 -1.28 -17.47 10.98
N VAL A 45 -2.30 -17.13 10.20
CA VAL A 45 -3.71 -17.21 10.62
C VAL A 45 -4.16 -18.66 10.82
N GLU A 46 -3.63 -19.59 10.02
CA GLU A 46 -3.99 -21.01 10.09
C GLU A 46 -3.38 -21.66 11.32
N LYS A 47 -2.07 -21.44 11.54
CA LYS A 47 -1.35 -21.98 12.70
C LYS A 47 -1.57 -21.19 13.98
N LYS A 48 -2.09 -19.96 13.87
CA LYS A 48 -2.33 -19.00 14.97
C LYS A 48 -1.07 -18.63 15.74
N VAL A 49 0.05 -18.46 15.03
CA VAL A 49 1.37 -18.15 15.64
C VAL A 49 1.96 -16.87 15.06
N TRP A 50 2.72 -16.15 15.89
CA TRP A 50 3.55 -15.03 15.46
C TRP A 50 5.00 -15.47 15.32
N GLU A 51 5.62 -15.10 14.20
CA GLU A 51 7.02 -15.35 13.95
C GLU A 51 7.68 -14.19 13.20
N MET A 52 9.01 -14.12 13.29
CA MET A 52 9.79 -13.20 12.47
C MET A 52 10.02 -13.86 11.11
N VAL A 53 9.45 -13.29 10.04
CA VAL A 53 9.55 -13.87 8.69
C VAL A 53 10.61 -13.20 7.84
N HIS A 54 11.12 -12.05 8.27
CA HIS A 54 12.18 -11.34 7.56
C HIS A 54 12.98 -10.46 8.53
N GLU A 55 14.31 -10.42 8.37
CA GLU A 55 15.20 -9.64 9.23
C GLU A 55 15.04 -8.12 9.06
N MET A 56 14.62 -7.70 7.86
CA MET A 56 14.40 -6.30 7.52
C MET A 56 12.91 -5.96 7.48
N ASN A 57 12.60 -4.69 7.74
CA ASN A 57 11.26 -4.14 7.56
C ASN A 57 10.86 -4.21 6.07
N LEU A 58 9.55 -4.32 5.80
CA LEU A 58 8.99 -4.27 4.47
C LEU A 58 9.47 -3.00 3.71
N PRO A 59 9.85 -3.11 2.42
CA PRO A 59 10.43 -2.01 1.63
C PRO A 59 9.41 -0.97 1.15
N PHE A 60 8.22 -0.91 1.76
CA PHE A 60 7.15 0.00 1.40
C PHE A 60 6.48 0.64 2.62
N LEU A 61 5.57 1.57 2.36
CA LEU A 61 4.78 2.29 3.36
C LEU A 61 3.29 1.95 3.24
N GLY A 62 2.62 1.87 4.39
CA GLY A 62 1.18 1.62 4.47
C GLY A 62 0.77 0.23 4.01
N GLN A 63 -0.42 0.13 3.45
CA GLN A 63 -1.00 -1.13 3.01
C GLN A 63 -0.44 -1.57 1.65
N ALA A 64 -0.08 -2.86 1.55
CA ALA A 64 0.09 -3.52 0.26
C ALA A 64 -1.28 -3.93 -0.31
N VAL A 65 -1.56 -3.55 -1.55
CA VAL A 65 -2.82 -3.84 -2.23
C VAL A 65 -2.64 -5.07 -3.11
N PRO A 66 -3.35 -6.18 -2.85
CA PRO A 66 -3.19 -7.39 -3.64
C PRO A 66 -3.66 -7.18 -5.08
N LEU A 67 -2.82 -7.58 -6.03
CA LEU A 67 -3.08 -7.63 -7.47
C LEU A 67 -3.23 -9.09 -7.96
N GLY A 68 -3.29 -10.05 -7.06
CA GLY A 68 -3.28 -11.47 -7.35
C GLY A 68 -2.80 -12.21 -6.11
N ASP A 69 -2.41 -13.47 -6.28
CA ASP A 69 -2.05 -14.33 -5.15
C ASP A 69 -0.75 -13.87 -4.48
N GLN A 70 0.20 -13.38 -5.28
CA GLN A 70 1.56 -13.05 -4.83
C GLN A 70 2.05 -11.67 -5.29
N LEU A 71 1.25 -10.94 -6.08
CA LEU A 71 1.60 -9.62 -6.56
C LEU A 71 0.89 -8.54 -5.77
N PHE A 72 1.62 -7.48 -5.42
CA PHE A 72 1.11 -6.41 -4.58
C PHE A 72 1.54 -5.04 -5.08
N LEU A 73 0.58 -4.14 -5.22
CA LEU A 73 0.86 -2.72 -5.44
C LEU A 73 1.17 -2.06 -4.10
N VAL A 74 2.30 -1.36 -4.02
CA VAL A 74 2.81 -0.77 -2.79
C VAL A 74 3.35 0.65 -3.03
N ARG A 75 3.49 1.44 -1.96
CA ARG A 75 4.24 2.70 -1.98
C ARG A 75 5.69 2.44 -1.58
N SER A 76 6.58 2.32 -2.56
CA SER A 76 7.99 1.96 -2.33
C SER A 76 8.73 3.05 -1.55
N LYS A 77 9.52 2.64 -0.55
CA LYS A 77 10.43 3.55 0.16
C LYS A 77 11.61 3.96 -0.71
N GLU A 78 12.10 3.06 -1.56
CA GLU A 78 13.25 3.31 -2.44
C GLU A 78 12.91 4.29 -3.57
N ARG A 79 11.62 4.42 -3.90
CA ARG A 79 11.12 5.36 -4.92
C ARG A 79 10.42 6.58 -4.32
N ASP A 80 10.83 7.03 -3.14
CA ASP A 80 10.28 8.21 -2.45
C ASP A 80 8.73 8.18 -2.30
N GLY A 81 8.18 6.99 -2.04
CA GLY A 81 6.73 6.78 -1.90
C GLY A 81 5.98 6.59 -3.22
N ALA A 82 6.68 6.57 -4.36
CA ALA A 82 6.07 6.23 -5.63
C ALA A 82 5.60 4.76 -5.65
N TYR A 83 4.61 4.50 -6.50
CA TYR A 83 4.04 3.17 -6.61
C TYR A 83 4.98 2.19 -7.32
N ALA A 84 5.12 1.00 -6.76
CA ALA A 84 5.82 -0.15 -7.31
C ALA A 84 4.98 -1.41 -7.14
N VAL A 85 5.32 -2.47 -7.88
CA VAL A 85 4.71 -3.78 -7.68
C VAL A 85 5.74 -4.74 -7.13
N TYR A 86 5.43 -5.36 -6.00
CA TYR A 86 6.27 -6.40 -5.40
C TYR A 86 5.61 -7.76 -5.54
N TYR A 87 6.42 -8.74 -5.92
CA TYR A 87 6.13 -10.13 -5.69
C TYR A 87 6.50 -10.45 -4.24
N MET A 88 5.56 -11.01 -3.48
CA MET A 88 5.77 -11.43 -2.10
C MET A 88 5.28 -12.86 -1.88
N HIS A 89 6.12 -13.66 -1.24
CA HIS A 89 5.84 -15.06 -0.92
C HIS A 89 6.34 -15.38 0.49
N VAL A 90 5.51 -16.00 1.32
CA VAL A 90 5.95 -16.59 2.60
C VAL A 90 6.10 -18.10 2.42
N GLY A 91 7.34 -18.58 2.40
CA GLY A 91 7.69 -19.99 2.29
C GLY A 91 8.24 -20.55 3.59
N GLN A 92 8.68 -21.80 3.57
CA GLN A 92 9.45 -22.38 4.67
C GLN A 92 10.93 -22.42 4.30
N SER A 93 11.77 -21.95 5.20
CA SER A 93 13.22 -22.11 5.10
C SER A 93 13.61 -23.58 5.27
N THR A 94 14.87 -23.90 4.97
CA THR A 94 15.45 -25.24 5.22
C THR A 94 15.40 -25.66 6.69
N SER A 95 15.31 -24.69 7.61
CA SER A 95 15.19 -24.93 9.05
C SER A 95 13.73 -25.10 9.52
N GLY A 96 12.75 -24.98 8.62
CA GLY A 96 11.32 -25.13 8.90
C GLY A 96 10.62 -23.88 9.43
N THR A 97 11.35 -22.77 9.60
CA THR A 97 10.78 -21.45 9.95
C THR A 97 10.18 -20.77 8.72
N SER A 98 9.14 -19.96 8.90
CA SER A 98 8.60 -19.19 7.78
C SER A 98 9.55 -18.08 7.35
N GLU A 99 9.69 -17.89 6.05
CA GLU A 99 10.62 -16.93 5.43
C GLU A 99 9.90 -16.16 4.32
N LEU A 100 10.02 -14.84 4.34
CA LEU A 100 9.40 -13.93 3.38
C LEU A 100 10.39 -13.58 2.27
N SER A 101 10.04 -13.93 1.04
CA SER A 101 10.71 -13.48 -0.17
C SER A 101 10.01 -12.26 -0.75
N ILE A 102 10.77 -11.21 -1.10
CA ILE A 102 10.27 -9.97 -1.71
C ILE A 102 11.10 -9.67 -2.95
N ILE A 103 10.44 -9.47 -4.10
CA ILE A 103 11.10 -9.11 -5.36
C ILE A 103 10.34 -7.94 -5.99
N GLU A 104 11.05 -6.88 -6.37
CA GLU A 104 10.44 -5.80 -7.14
C GLU A 104 10.22 -6.22 -8.60
N VAL A 105 9.00 -6.00 -9.09
CA VAL A 105 8.59 -6.31 -10.46
C VAL A 105 8.28 -5.01 -11.18
N LEU A 106 8.75 -4.90 -12.44
CA LEU A 106 8.53 -3.71 -13.24
C LEU A 106 7.03 -3.50 -13.52
N LEU A 107 6.52 -2.32 -13.16
CA LEU A 107 5.14 -1.90 -13.44
C LEU A 107 5.11 -1.02 -14.69
N VAL A 108 4.37 -1.45 -15.71
CA VAL A 108 4.14 -0.68 -16.94
C VAL A 108 2.67 -0.26 -17.01
N VAL A 109 2.43 1.06 -16.97
CA VAL A 109 1.11 1.65 -17.23
C VAL A 109 1.14 2.32 -18.61
N PRO A 110 0.40 1.82 -19.63
CA PRO A 110 0.48 2.27 -21.02
C PRO A 110 0.09 3.73 -21.27
N LYS A 111 -0.43 4.45 -20.27
CA LYS A 111 -0.79 5.88 -20.37
C LYS A 111 0.13 6.70 -19.47
N ALA A 112 0.68 7.76 -20.05
CA ALA A 112 1.80 8.55 -19.51
C ALA A 112 1.60 9.23 -18.14
N ARG A 113 0.45 9.10 -17.48
CA ARG A 113 0.24 9.67 -16.12
C ARG A 113 -0.68 8.79 -15.27
N PRO A 114 -0.22 7.66 -14.72
CA PRO A 114 -0.95 7.04 -13.62
C PRO A 114 -0.84 7.95 -12.40
N VAL A 115 -1.80 8.84 -12.19
CA VAL A 115 -2.03 9.40 -10.86
C VAL A 115 -2.78 8.33 -10.09
N LEU A 116 -2.04 7.34 -9.60
CA LEU A 116 -2.55 6.48 -8.54
C LEU A 116 -2.78 7.40 -7.33
N GLY A 117 -4.04 7.57 -6.98
CA GLY A 117 -4.51 8.47 -5.94
C GLY A 117 -4.17 8.01 -4.54
N GLU A 118 -4.58 8.80 -3.55
CA GLU A 118 -4.26 8.54 -2.15
C GLU A 118 -4.92 7.25 -1.63
N LEU A 119 -6.10 6.92 -2.15
CA LEU A 119 -6.87 5.76 -1.72
C LEU A 119 -6.81 4.67 -2.77
N LEU A 120 -6.51 3.45 -2.32
CA LEU A 120 -6.51 2.25 -3.14
C LEU A 120 -7.39 1.18 -2.51
N PHE A 121 -8.24 0.57 -3.32
CA PHE A 121 -9.19 -0.46 -2.89
C PHE A 121 -9.01 -1.71 -3.74
N PRO A 122 -8.58 -2.84 -3.17
CA PRO A 122 -8.53 -4.09 -3.91
C PRO A 122 -9.95 -4.49 -4.33
N LEU A 123 -10.10 -4.89 -5.59
CA LEU A 123 -11.36 -5.44 -6.13
C LEU A 123 -11.27 -6.95 -6.37
N GLY A 124 -10.12 -7.55 -6.07
CA GLY A 124 -9.82 -8.95 -6.39
C GLY A 124 -9.47 -9.18 -7.86
N ARG A 125 -8.99 -10.39 -8.18
CA ARG A 125 -8.67 -10.85 -9.54
C ARG A 125 -7.77 -9.88 -10.33
N GLY A 126 -6.74 -9.35 -9.68
CA GLY A 126 -5.81 -8.39 -10.28
C GLY A 126 -6.41 -7.05 -10.68
N ARG A 127 -7.46 -6.64 -9.97
CA ARG A 127 -8.10 -5.34 -10.15
C ARG A 127 -8.08 -4.55 -8.86
N PHE A 128 -7.97 -3.23 -8.99
CA PHE A 128 -8.19 -2.31 -7.89
C PHE A 128 -8.78 -1.00 -8.38
N SER A 129 -9.42 -0.29 -7.46
CA SER A 129 -9.87 1.08 -7.64
C SER A 129 -8.90 2.04 -6.98
N SER A 130 -8.66 3.18 -7.60
CA SER A 130 -7.89 4.28 -7.07
C SER A 130 -8.74 5.53 -7.06
N VAL A 131 -8.72 6.27 -5.95
CA VAL A 131 -9.38 7.57 -5.84
C VAL A 131 -8.33 8.60 -5.52
N HIS A 132 -8.26 9.63 -6.36
CA HIS A 132 -7.41 10.80 -6.17
C HIS A 132 -8.28 12.03 -5.97
N PHE A 133 -8.03 12.76 -4.90
CA PHE A 133 -8.67 14.04 -4.66
C PHE A 133 -7.78 15.16 -5.17
N ARG A 134 -8.25 15.90 -6.16
CA ARG A 134 -7.60 17.13 -6.60
C ARG A 134 -8.05 18.25 -5.67
N SER A 135 -7.22 18.56 -4.65
CA SER A 135 -7.36 19.79 -3.88
C SER A 135 -7.04 20.98 -4.77
N VAL A 136 -7.56 22.14 -4.38
CA VAL A 136 -7.08 23.40 -4.92
C VAL A 136 -6.04 23.92 -3.95
N ASP A 137 -4.78 23.58 -4.19
CA ASP A 137 -3.69 24.21 -3.46
C ASP A 137 -3.62 25.70 -3.84
N ALA A 138 -3.07 26.50 -2.93
CA ALA A 138 -3.11 27.96 -2.85
C ALA A 138 -2.50 28.72 -4.07
N GLU A 139 -3.07 28.53 -5.25
CA GLU A 139 -2.88 29.41 -6.39
C GLU A 139 -3.70 30.70 -6.18
N PRO A 140 -3.24 31.86 -6.69
CA PRO A 140 -3.98 33.11 -6.60
C PRO A 140 -5.41 32.93 -7.15
N GLU A 141 -6.40 33.46 -6.42
CA GLU A 141 -7.85 33.21 -6.56
C GLU A 141 -8.39 33.16 -8.02
N SER A 142 -7.73 33.89 -8.92
CA SER A 142 -8.00 33.93 -10.37
C SER A 142 -7.86 32.59 -11.13
N LYS A 143 -7.23 31.55 -10.56
CA LYS A 143 -7.02 30.23 -11.22
C LYS A 143 -7.49 29.03 -10.40
N LEU A 144 -8.30 29.26 -9.37
CA LEU A 144 -8.78 28.21 -8.48
C LEU A 144 -9.66 27.20 -9.26
N GLY A 145 -9.04 26.08 -9.68
CA GLY A 145 -9.76 24.97 -10.29
C GLY A 145 -10.84 24.44 -9.35
N LYS A 146 -11.95 23.92 -9.88
CA LYS A 146 -12.98 23.33 -9.01
C LYS A 146 -12.41 22.08 -8.33
N PRO A 147 -12.65 21.86 -7.02
CA PRO A 147 -12.30 20.60 -6.37
C PRO A 147 -12.95 19.45 -7.14
N SER A 148 -12.17 18.40 -7.39
CA SER A 148 -12.61 17.26 -8.19
C SER A 148 -12.03 15.98 -7.63
N ALA A 149 -12.78 14.90 -7.79
CA ALA A 149 -12.30 13.55 -7.48
C ALA A 149 -12.12 12.80 -8.81
N ALA A 150 -10.95 12.22 -9.01
CA ALA A 150 -10.70 11.29 -10.10
C ALA A 150 -10.78 9.87 -9.55
N HIS A 151 -11.64 9.05 -10.13
CA HIS A 151 -11.73 7.64 -9.85
C HIS A 151 -11.14 6.86 -11.03
N GLY A 152 -10.25 5.93 -10.73
CA GLY A 152 -9.70 5.03 -11.72
C GLY A 152 -9.85 3.58 -11.33
N THR A 153 -10.27 2.75 -12.26
CA THR A 153 -10.21 1.29 -12.13
C THR A 153 -9.05 0.78 -12.96
N TYR A 154 -8.27 -0.10 -12.34
CA TYR A 154 -7.08 -0.70 -12.94
C TYR A 154 -7.22 -2.22 -12.96
N SER A 155 -6.67 -2.84 -13.99
CA SER A 155 -6.68 -4.30 -14.16
C SER A 155 -5.37 -4.76 -14.78
N ILE A 156 -4.77 -5.81 -14.24
CA ILE A 156 -3.67 -6.52 -14.91
C ILE A 156 -4.18 -7.09 -16.24
N VAL A 157 -3.43 -6.88 -17.31
CA VAL A 157 -3.72 -7.42 -18.66
C VAL A 157 -2.69 -8.43 -19.10
N LYS A 158 -1.45 -8.28 -18.63
CA LYS A 158 -0.37 -9.24 -18.86
C LYS A 158 0.49 -9.31 -17.62
N GLU A 159 0.78 -10.53 -17.21
CA GLU A 159 1.70 -10.88 -16.15
C GLU A 159 2.87 -11.62 -16.80
N ASN A 160 4.05 -10.98 -16.82
CA ASN A 160 5.30 -11.64 -17.17
C ASN A 160 6.29 -11.34 -16.04
N PHE A 161 6.45 -12.28 -15.12
CA PHE A 161 7.27 -12.13 -13.92
C PHE A 161 8.73 -11.77 -14.23
N ASP A 162 9.23 -12.21 -15.38
CA ASP A 162 10.61 -11.95 -15.80
C ASP A 162 10.83 -10.56 -16.43
N ASP A 163 9.75 -9.81 -16.71
CA ASP A 163 9.84 -8.65 -17.60
C ASP A 163 9.00 -7.46 -17.12
N ALA A 164 7.67 -7.58 -17.07
CA ALA A 164 6.79 -6.49 -16.68
C ALA A 164 5.35 -6.93 -16.39
N ILE A 165 4.71 -6.20 -15.48
CA ILE A 165 3.26 -6.21 -15.28
C ILE A 165 2.66 -5.06 -16.07
N ILE A 166 1.76 -5.39 -17.00
CA ILE A 166 1.06 -4.39 -17.81
C ILE A 166 -0.33 -4.17 -17.24
N MET A 167 -0.62 -2.93 -16.86
CA MET A 167 -1.92 -2.56 -16.30
C MET A 167 -2.74 -1.73 -17.28
N LYS A 168 -3.99 -2.15 -17.52
CA LYS A 168 -4.99 -1.30 -18.19
C LYS A 168 -5.70 -0.44 -17.16
N GLN A 169 -6.14 0.72 -17.63
CA GLN A 169 -6.70 1.76 -16.81
C GLN A 169 -7.95 2.37 -17.47
N GLN A 170 -8.97 2.59 -16.65
CA GLN A 170 -10.21 3.30 -17.01
C GLN A 170 -10.46 4.38 -15.96
N TRP A 171 -10.80 5.59 -16.39
CA TRP A 171 -10.94 6.74 -15.50
C TRP A 171 -12.27 7.46 -15.69
N GLN A 172 -12.77 8.00 -14.59
CA GLN A 172 -13.91 8.89 -14.52
C GLN A 172 -13.57 10.06 -13.60
N VAL A 173 -13.94 11.27 -14.00
CA VAL A 173 -13.70 12.48 -13.22
C VAL A 173 -15.03 13.03 -12.74
N TYR A 174 -15.15 13.20 -11.43
CA TYR A 174 -16.32 13.71 -10.75
C TYR A 174 -16.06 15.14 -10.28
N LYS A 175 -17.00 16.03 -10.56
CA LYS A 175 -16.99 17.41 -10.02
C LYS A 175 -17.72 17.39 -8.68
N VAL A 176 -17.11 17.96 -7.65
CA VAL A 176 -17.77 18.10 -6.34
C VAL A 176 -18.83 19.20 -6.46
N ALA A 177 -20.07 18.89 -6.08
CA ALA A 177 -21.24 19.74 -6.33
C ALA A 177 -21.32 20.97 -5.41
N GLU A 178 -20.60 21.01 -4.28
CA GLU A 178 -20.72 22.08 -3.28
C GLU A 178 -19.40 22.79 -2.95
N ARG A 179 -19.51 24.12 -2.75
CA ARG A 179 -18.43 25.05 -2.40
C ARG A 179 -18.19 25.18 -0.88
N SER A 180 -19.03 24.56 -0.05
CA SER A 180 -19.12 24.82 1.40
C SER A 180 -18.52 23.76 2.31
N CYS A 181 -18.03 22.64 1.77
CA CYS A 181 -17.30 21.64 2.54
C CYS A 181 -15.83 21.69 2.16
N PRO A 182 -14.99 22.49 2.86
CA PRO A 182 -13.57 22.21 2.82
C PRO A 182 -13.39 20.75 3.22
N LEU A 183 -12.85 19.95 2.31
CA LEU A 183 -12.33 18.62 2.63
C LEU A 183 -11.23 18.85 3.67
N ALA A 184 -11.61 18.83 4.95
CA ALA A 184 -10.72 19.11 6.07
C ALA A 184 -9.60 18.07 6.04
N HIS A 185 -8.45 18.47 5.49
CA HIS A 185 -7.23 17.69 5.58
C HIS A 185 -6.73 17.71 7.04
N PRO A 186 -6.16 16.60 7.54
CA PRO A 186 -6.15 15.26 6.97
C PRO A 186 -7.32 14.41 7.49
N PHE A 187 -8.04 13.72 6.59
CA PHE A 187 -8.96 12.66 7.01
C PHE A 187 -8.15 11.53 7.67
N PRO A 188 -8.53 11.07 8.88
CA PRO A 188 -7.95 9.86 9.42
C PRO A 188 -8.35 8.69 8.51
N VAL A 189 -7.35 7.96 8.02
CA VAL A 189 -7.56 6.70 7.31
C VAL A 189 -8.22 5.73 8.30
N VAL A 190 -9.52 5.51 8.16
CA VAL A 190 -10.24 4.43 8.85
C VAL A 190 -10.33 3.30 7.85
N ALA A 191 -9.61 2.21 8.11
CA ALA A 191 -9.68 1.00 7.30
C ALA A 191 -11.14 0.53 7.20
N ALA A 192 -11.62 0.29 5.98
CA ALA A 192 -12.89 -0.40 5.75
C ALA A 192 -12.56 -1.85 5.40
N PHE A 193 -12.92 -2.77 6.29
CA PHE A 193 -12.93 -4.20 5.98
C PHE A 193 -14.25 -4.51 5.30
N ALA A 194 -14.20 -4.97 4.05
CA ALA A 194 -15.34 -5.65 3.43
C ALA A 194 -15.22 -7.14 3.78
N MET A 195 -16.12 -7.63 4.62
CA MET A 195 -16.36 -9.07 4.76
C MET A 195 -17.16 -9.49 3.53
N GLY A 196 -16.63 -10.43 2.74
CA GLY A 196 -17.43 -11.10 1.72
C GLY A 196 -18.28 -12.16 2.41
N ASP A 197 -19.59 -12.09 2.24
CA ASP A 197 -20.47 -13.23 2.51
C ASP A 197 -20.25 -14.27 1.39
N GLU A 198 -19.92 -15.49 1.80
CA GLU A 198 -19.83 -16.68 0.93
C GLU A 198 -21.18 -17.04 0.29
#